data_AF-A0A2Z7D429-F1
#
_entry.id   AF-A0A2Z7D429-F1
#
_cell.length_a   1.000
_cell.length_b   1.000
_cell.length_c   1.000
_cell.angle_alpha   90.00
_cell.angle_beta   90.00
_cell.angle_gamma   90.00
#
_symmetry.space_group_name_H-M   'P 1'
#
loop_
_entity.id
_entity.type
_entity.pdbx_description
1 polymer ?
#
loop_
_entity_poly.entity_id
_entity_poly.type
_entity_poly.pdbx_seq_one_letter_code
_entity_poly.pdbx_strand_id
1 'polypeptide(L)'
;MVSDVSILRAFPEFSSEHPLLDSIATIFSDSDASQTKSTSLMDKLEDFRNKRRRAEAMEQENLSIRDKIRYLTVEYDANECEVKRLEKEILEHRSKMALLLDESEALKKKLLSSRCETKAVVDELVSLKEDYGAWTREMQDSEDKQGECLLKWEQLRRLFC
;
A
#
# COMPACT_ATOMS: atom_id res chain seq x y z
N MET A 1 72.73 -3.09 28.81
CA MET A 1 72.90 -2.28 30.03
C MET A 1 73.96 -2.96 30.87
N VAL A 2 74.98 -2.24 31.33
CA VAL A 2 75.97 -2.79 32.27
C VAL A 2 75.24 -2.93 33.62
N SER A 3 75.28 -4.11 34.24
CA SER A 3 74.65 -4.32 35.56
C SER A 3 75.36 -3.48 36.61
N ASP A 4 74.61 -2.78 37.47
CA ASP A 4 75.18 -1.97 38.56
C ASP A 4 76.10 -2.82 39.48
N VAL A 5 75.83 -4.12 39.61
CA VAL A 5 76.69 -5.06 40.33
C VAL A 5 77.98 -5.39 39.57
N SER A 6 77.95 -5.39 38.24
CA SER A 6 79.15 -5.52 37.41
C SER A 6 80.05 -4.28 37.52
N ILE A 7 79.46 -3.09 37.71
CA ILE A 7 80.20 -1.86 37.99
C ILE A 7 80.85 -1.94 39.39
N LEU A 8 80.12 -2.43 40.40
CA LEU A 8 80.65 -2.59 41.76
C LEU A 8 81.76 -3.63 41.87
N ARG A 9 81.65 -4.78 41.18
CA ARG A 9 82.71 -5.81 41.13
C ARG A 9 83.99 -5.38 40.41
N ALA A 10 83.94 -4.32 39.61
CA ALA A 10 85.12 -3.77 38.92
C ALA A 10 86.02 -2.96 39.86
N PHE A 11 85.59 -2.65 41.09
CA PHE A 11 86.41 -2.00 42.10
C PHE A 11 87.23 -3.02 42.92
N PRO A 12 88.54 -2.77 43.17
CA PRO A 12 89.43 -3.73 43.85
C PRO A 12 88.95 -4.18 45.24
N GLU A 13 88.26 -3.30 45.96
CA GLU A 13 87.68 -3.52 47.31
C GLU A 13 86.54 -4.56 47.34
N PHE A 14 85.97 -4.86 46.17
CA PHE A 14 84.80 -5.71 45.98
C PHE A 14 85.10 -6.88 45.02
N SER A 15 86.39 -7.15 44.74
CA SER A 15 86.82 -8.11 43.72
C SER A 15 86.91 -9.57 44.19
N SER A 16 86.74 -9.86 45.49
CA SER A 16 86.65 -11.23 46.02
C SER A 16 85.19 -11.71 46.12
N GLU A 17 84.94 -13.01 46.23
CA GLU A 17 83.57 -13.55 46.37
C GLU A 17 82.87 -12.94 47.61
N HIS A 18 82.01 -11.94 47.37
CA HIS A 18 81.26 -11.25 48.42
C HIS A 18 79.79 -11.72 48.37
N PRO A 19 79.33 -12.52 49.36
CA PRO A 19 77.94 -12.98 49.45
C PRO A 19 76.91 -11.85 49.37
N LEU A 20 77.30 -10.63 49.79
CA LEU A 20 76.48 -9.43 49.72
C LEU A 20 76.27 -8.94 48.27
N LEU A 21 77.30 -8.99 47.41
CA LEU A 21 77.16 -8.59 46.00
C LEU A 21 76.30 -9.58 45.22
N ASP A 22 76.38 -10.87 45.54
CA ASP A 22 75.53 -11.91 44.94
C ASP A 22 74.07 -11.75 45.37
N SER A 23 73.85 -11.41 46.64
CA SER A 23 72.52 -11.07 47.16
C SER A 23 71.95 -9.85 46.44
N ILE A 24 72.74 -8.78 46.26
CA ILE A 24 72.31 -7.57 45.54
C ILE A 24 72.02 -7.88 44.06
N ALA A 25 72.85 -8.69 43.38
CA ALA A 25 72.59 -9.11 42.00
C ALA A 25 71.28 -9.89 41.86
N THR A 26 70.98 -10.75 42.82
CA THR A 26 69.73 -11.52 42.87
C THR A 26 68.53 -10.57 43.04
N ILE A 27 68.63 -9.61 43.98
CA ILE A 27 67.57 -8.62 44.22
C ILE A 27 67.29 -7.77 42.96
N PHE A 28 68.33 -7.31 42.26
CA PHE A 28 68.14 -6.56 41.02
C PHE A 28 67.52 -7.41 39.91
N SER A 29 67.96 -8.66 39.76
CA SER A 29 67.38 -9.59 38.78
C SER A 29 65.90 -9.87 39.08
N ASP A 30 65.56 -10.06 40.36
CA ASP A 30 64.18 -10.24 40.80
C ASP A 30 63.35 -8.96 40.63
N SER A 31 63.95 -7.78 40.85
CA SER A 31 63.32 -6.48 40.61
C SER A 31 63.01 -6.28 39.13
N ASP A 32 63.97 -6.55 38.23
CA ASP A 32 63.79 -6.44 36.78
C ASP A 32 62.72 -7.43 36.27
N ALA A 33 62.76 -8.67 36.76
CA ALA A 33 61.73 -9.67 36.46
C ALA A 33 60.35 -9.24 36.98
N SER A 34 60.28 -8.64 38.16
CA SER A 34 59.04 -8.11 38.74
C SER A 34 58.51 -6.90 37.97
N GLN A 35 59.38 -6.01 37.52
CA GLN A 35 59.03 -4.85 36.70
C GLN A 35 58.49 -5.27 35.33
N THR A 36 59.13 -6.27 34.70
CA THR A 36 58.66 -6.84 33.43
C THR A 36 57.27 -7.48 33.59
N LYS A 37 57.06 -8.24 34.68
CA LYS A 37 55.75 -8.81 35.03
C LYS A 37 54.71 -7.71 35.28
N SER A 38 55.07 -6.66 36.01
CA SER A 38 54.18 -5.53 36.29
C SER A 38 53.73 -4.84 35.00
N THR A 39 54.66 -4.56 34.08
CA THR A 39 54.37 -3.97 32.77
C THR A 39 53.43 -4.87 31.95
N SER A 40 53.73 -6.17 31.88
CA SER A 40 52.86 -7.14 31.18
C SER A 40 51.45 -7.22 31.77
N LEU A 41 51.31 -7.10 33.10
CA LEU A 41 50.00 -7.07 33.75
C LEU A 41 49.23 -5.79 33.45
N MET A 42 49.91 -4.64 33.39
CA MET A 42 49.30 -3.37 33.00
C MET A 42 48.79 -3.40 31.55
N ASP A 43 49.56 -3.97 30.63
CA ASP A 43 49.13 -4.14 29.22
C ASP A 43 47.88 -5.02 29.12
N LYS A 44 47.86 -6.16 29.84
CA LYS A 44 46.69 -7.04 29.91
C LYS A 44 45.48 -6.34 30.50
N LEU A 45 45.67 -5.57 31.58
CA LEU A 45 44.58 -4.82 32.21
C LEU A 45 43.96 -3.83 31.23
N GLU A 46 44.76 -3.14 30.42
CA GLU A 46 44.25 -2.20 29.42
C GLU A 46 43.56 -2.91 28.25
N ASP A 47 44.05 -4.07 27.79
CA ASP A 47 43.34 -4.90 26.81
C ASP A 47 41.96 -5.35 27.35
N PHE A 48 41.87 -5.78 28.61
CA PHE A 48 40.59 -6.12 29.24
C PHE A 48 39.64 -4.92 29.32
N ARG A 49 40.14 -3.73 29.66
CA ARG A 49 39.33 -2.50 29.66
C ARG A 49 38.82 -2.14 28.27
N ASN A 50 39.66 -2.24 27.25
CA ASN A 50 39.28 -2.01 25.86
C ASN A 50 38.22 -3.03 25.38
N LYS A 51 38.36 -4.30 25.75
CA LYS A 51 37.36 -5.35 25.44
C LYS A 51 36.02 -5.07 26.14
N ARG A 52 36.05 -4.67 27.41
CA ARG A 52 34.84 -4.31 28.16
C ARG A 52 34.09 -3.14 27.53
N ARG A 53 34.80 -2.05 27.19
CA ARG A 53 34.20 -0.88 26.52
C ARG A 53 33.52 -1.26 25.20
N ARG A 54 34.13 -2.15 24.41
CA ARG A 54 33.52 -2.68 23.18
C ARG A 54 32.27 -3.52 23.45
N ALA A 55 32.29 -4.37 24.46
CA ALA A 55 31.11 -5.17 24.84
C ALA A 55 29.94 -4.29 25.31
N GLU A 56 30.22 -3.24 26.10
CA GLU A 56 29.23 -2.27 26.54
C GLU A 56 28.61 -1.51 25.35
N ALA A 57 29.43 -1.07 24.38
CA ALA A 57 28.95 -0.41 23.17
C ALA A 57 28.04 -1.33 22.33
N MET A 58 28.41 -2.60 22.16
CA MET A 58 27.57 -3.58 21.47
C MET A 58 26.25 -3.84 22.21
N GLU A 59 26.24 -3.88 23.55
CA GLU A 59 25.00 -4.06 24.29
C GLU A 59 24.05 -2.87 24.13
N GLN A 60 24.58 -1.65 24.11
CA GLN A 60 23.78 -0.45 23.83
C GLN A 60 23.20 -0.46 22.40
N GLU A 61 23.98 -0.88 21.41
CA GLU A 61 23.49 -1.07 20.05
C GLU A 61 22.39 -2.15 19.99
N ASN A 62 22.58 -3.28 20.67
CA ASN A 62 21.58 -4.34 20.76
C ASN A 62 20.28 -3.87 21.41
N LEU A 63 20.34 -2.97 22.40
CA LEU A 63 19.15 -2.36 22.99
C LEU A 63 18.46 -1.44 21.98
N SER A 64 19.21 -0.58 21.29
CA SER A 64 18.67 0.31 20.25
C SER A 64 18.00 -0.47 19.11
N ILE A 65 18.63 -1.55 18.63
CA ILE A 65 18.07 -2.43 17.61
C ILE A 65 16.79 -3.09 18.11
N ARG A 66 16.78 -3.62 19.35
CA ARG A 66 15.57 -4.21 19.96
C ARG A 66 14.43 -3.21 20.03
N ASP A 67 14.71 -1.95 20.36
CA ASP A 67 13.70 -0.89 20.42
C ASP A 67 13.13 -0.58 19.04
N LYS A 68 14.00 -0.49 18.02
CA LYS A 68 13.60 -0.28 16.63
C LYS A 68 12.76 -1.43 16.09
N ILE A 69 13.13 -2.68 16.41
CA ILE A 69 12.34 -3.86 16.05
C ILE A 69 10.94 -3.76 16.67
N ARG A 70 10.82 -3.45 17.96
CA ARG A 70 9.50 -3.32 18.61
C ARG A 70 8.64 -2.24 17.96
N TYR A 71 9.23 -1.08 17.67
CA TYR A 71 8.52 0.00 16.97
C TYR A 71 8.01 -0.45 15.59
N LEU A 72 8.88 -1.04 14.77
CA LEU A 72 8.52 -1.50 13.43
C LEU A 72 7.49 -2.63 13.45
N THR A 73 7.53 -3.52 14.45
CA THR A 73 6.52 -4.56 14.62
C THR A 73 5.14 -3.95 14.89
N VAL A 74 5.04 -2.97 15.79
CA VAL A 74 3.77 -2.29 16.08
C VAL A 74 3.24 -1.55 14.85
N GLU A 75 4.12 -0.87 14.11
CA GLU A 75 3.76 -0.19 12.87
C GLU A 75 3.29 -1.18 11.79
N TYR A 76 3.97 -2.33 11.66
CA TYR A 76 3.59 -3.39 10.74
C TYR A 76 2.22 -3.97 11.08
N ASP A 77 1.96 -4.28 12.35
CA ASP A 77 0.68 -4.84 12.80
C ASP A 77 -0.48 -3.85 12.53
N ALA A 78 -0.26 -2.55 12.77
CA ALA A 78 -1.23 -1.51 12.48
C ALA A 78 -1.53 -1.42 10.97
N ASN A 79 -0.48 -1.45 10.13
CA ASN A 79 -0.62 -1.45 8.68
C ASN A 79 -1.34 -2.72 8.17
N GLU A 80 -1.05 -3.89 8.76
CA GLU A 80 -1.72 -5.14 8.40
C GLU A 80 -3.24 -5.06 8.70
N CYS A 81 -3.63 -4.49 9.85
CA CYS A 81 -5.02 -4.24 10.17
C CYS A 81 -5.69 -3.30 9.15
N GLU A 82 -5.00 -2.25 8.73
CA GLU A 82 -5.52 -1.28 7.76
C GLU A 82 -5.69 -1.89 6.37
N VAL A 83 -4.73 -2.70 5.92
CA VAL A 83 -4.83 -3.45 4.66
C VAL A 83 -6.04 -4.38 4.67
N LYS A 84 -6.24 -5.15 5.74
CA LYS A 84 -7.42 -6.03 5.90
C LYS A 84 -8.74 -5.26 5.85
N ARG A 85 -8.78 -4.05 6.44
CA ARG A 85 -9.97 -3.17 6.39
C ARG A 85 -10.25 -2.74 4.95
N LEU A 86 -9.22 -2.27 4.23
CA LEU A 86 -9.35 -1.82 2.85
C LEU A 86 -9.75 -2.95 1.90
N GLU A 87 -9.22 -4.16 2.08
CA GLU A 87 -9.62 -5.34 1.29
C GLU A 87 -11.12 -5.64 1.44
N LYS A 88 -11.66 -5.53 2.66
CA LYS A 88 -13.09 -5.71 2.91
C LYS A 88 -13.92 -4.64 2.21
N GLU A 89 -13.50 -3.38 2.25
CA GLU A 89 -14.18 -2.27 1.56
C GLU A 89 -14.16 -2.45 0.03
N ILE A 90 -13.03 -2.90 -0.53
CA ILE A 90 -12.91 -3.19 -1.95
C ILE A 90 -13.88 -4.31 -2.36
N LEU A 91 -14.01 -5.37 -1.57
CA LEU A 91 -14.96 -6.45 -1.83
C LEU A 91 -16.40 -5.96 -1.79
N GLU A 92 -16.75 -5.14 -0.80
CA GLU A 92 -18.09 -4.54 -0.70
C GLU A 92 -18.40 -3.65 -1.90
N HIS A 93 -17.46 -2.78 -2.29
CA HIS A 93 -17.61 -1.93 -3.48
C HIS A 93 -17.77 -2.73 -4.76
N ARG A 94 -16.99 -3.82 -4.93
CA ARG A 94 -17.13 -4.72 -6.08
C ARG A 94 -18.50 -5.39 -6.12
N SER A 95 -19.02 -5.82 -4.97
CA SER A 95 -20.37 -6.40 -4.88
C SER A 95 -21.45 -5.38 -5.23
N LYS A 96 -21.36 -4.16 -4.71
CA LYS A 96 -22.28 -3.05 -5.06
C LYS A 96 -22.23 -2.72 -6.55
N MET A 97 -21.03 -2.70 -7.14
CA MET A 97 -20.84 -2.41 -8.57
C MET A 97 -21.46 -3.50 -9.45
N ALA A 98 -21.34 -4.77 -9.06
CA ALA A 98 -21.99 -5.87 -9.78
C ALA A 98 -23.53 -5.71 -9.77
N LEU A 99 -24.13 -5.40 -8.62
CA LEU A 99 -25.57 -5.15 -8.51
C LEU A 99 -26.04 -3.99 -9.41
N LEU A 100 -25.29 -2.88 -9.43
CA LEU A 100 -25.61 -1.74 -10.29
C LEU A 100 -25.52 -2.08 -11.78
N LEU A 101 -24.57 -2.93 -12.18
CA LEU A 101 -24.45 -3.40 -13.56
C LEU A 101 -25.65 -4.27 -13.95
N ASP A 102 -26.07 -5.19 -13.08
CA ASP A 102 -27.23 -6.04 -13.30
C ASP A 102 -28.53 -5.21 -13.41
N GLU A 103 -28.71 -4.24 -12.52
CA GLU A 103 -29.84 -3.29 -12.56
C GLU A 103 -29.83 -2.46 -13.84
N SER A 104 -28.66 -1.96 -14.25
CA SER A 104 -28.51 -1.21 -15.50
C SER A 104 -28.88 -2.07 -16.72
N GLU A 105 -28.49 -3.35 -16.74
CA GLU A 105 -28.84 -4.25 -17.83
C GLU A 105 -30.35 -4.53 -17.87
N ALA A 106 -30.97 -4.75 -16.71
CA ALA A 106 -32.40 -4.94 -16.59
C ALA A 106 -33.19 -3.70 -17.07
N LEU A 107 -32.76 -2.50 -16.68
CA LEU A 107 -33.36 -1.25 -17.15
C LEU A 107 -33.21 -1.06 -18.66
N LYS A 108 -32.04 -1.38 -19.22
CA LYS A 108 -31.81 -1.35 -20.67
C LYS A 108 -32.78 -2.27 -21.43
N LYS A 109 -32.98 -3.50 -20.94
CA LYS A 109 -33.95 -4.45 -21.54
C LYS A 109 -35.38 -3.90 -21.49
N LYS A 110 -35.80 -3.34 -20.34
CA LYS A 110 -37.12 -2.69 -20.20
C LYS A 110 -37.32 -1.53 -21.16
N LEU A 111 -36.31 -0.66 -21.30
CA LEU A 111 -36.36 0.50 -22.20
C LEU A 111 -36.50 0.05 -23.67
N LEU A 112 -35.76 -0.99 -24.08
CA LEU A 112 -35.88 -1.55 -25.42
C LEU A 112 -37.27 -2.16 -25.68
N SER A 113 -37.85 -2.88 -24.71
CA SER A 113 -39.22 -3.39 -24.80
C SER A 113 -40.23 -2.26 -24.99
N SER A 114 -40.18 -1.27 -24.09
CA SER A 114 -41.08 -0.12 -24.13
C SER A 114 -40.96 0.68 -25.44
N ARG A 115 -39.75 0.79 -26.00
CA ARG A 115 -39.53 1.43 -27.30
C ARG A 115 -40.22 0.66 -28.43
N CYS A 116 -40.16 -0.68 -28.43
CA CYS A 116 -40.85 -1.50 -29.42
C CYS A 116 -42.37 -1.39 -29.29
N GLU A 117 -42.90 -1.44 -28.07
CA GLU A 117 -44.33 -1.25 -27.78
C GLU A 117 -44.81 0.14 -28.25
N THR A 118 -44.05 1.18 -27.93
CA THR A 118 -44.36 2.55 -28.37
C THR A 118 -44.36 2.65 -29.89
N LYS A 119 -43.41 2.01 -30.57
CA LYS A 119 -43.38 1.98 -32.03
C LYS A 119 -44.62 1.31 -32.61
N ALA A 120 -45.03 0.17 -32.06
CA ALA A 120 -46.25 -0.52 -32.50
C ALA A 120 -47.50 0.37 -32.35
N VAL A 121 -47.65 1.05 -31.22
CA VAL A 121 -48.75 2.00 -30.99
C VAL A 121 -48.71 3.17 -31.97
N VAL A 122 -47.52 3.70 -32.27
CA VAL A 122 -47.36 4.77 -33.27
C VAL A 122 -47.76 4.29 -34.66
N ASP A 123 -47.34 3.09 -35.05
CA ASP A 123 -47.67 2.50 -36.36
C ASP A 123 -49.20 2.27 -36.48
N GLU A 124 -49.87 1.79 -35.41
CA GLU A 124 -51.33 1.67 -35.34
C GLU A 124 -52.05 3.02 -35.45
N LEU A 125 -51.56 4.06 -34.75
CA LEU A 125 -52.12 5.42 -34.84
C LEU A 125 -51.97 6.02 -36.23
N VAL A 126 -50.87 5.75 -36.93
CA VAL A 126 -50.68 6.18 -38.33
C VAL A 126 -51.69 5.50 -39.23
N SER A 127 -51.86 4.18 -39.12
CA SER A 127 -52.88 3.45 -39.89
C SER A 127 -54.29 3.99 -39.63
N LEU A 128 -54.65 4.19 -38.36
CA LEU A 128 -55.96 4.71 -37.98
C LEU A 128 -56.20 6.12 -38.53
N LYS A 129 -55.16 6.96 -38.55
CA LYS A 129 -55.24 8.31 -39.15
C LYS A 129 -55.48 8.24 -40.65
N GLU A 130 -54.85 7.30 -41.35
CA GLU A 130 -55.05 7.08 -42.79
C GLU A 130 -56.48 6.60 -43.08
N ASP A 131 -56.98 5.63 -42.31
CA ASP A 131 -58.35 5.12 -42.41
C ASP A 131 -59.38 6.21 -42.17
N TYR A 132 -59.21 7.01 -41.11
CA TYR A 132 -60.08 8.15 -40.83
C TYR A 132 -60.05 9.19 -41.96
N GLY A 133 -58.86 9.46 -42.52
CA GLY A 133 -58.70 10.36 -43.67
C GLY A 133 -59.34 9.82 -44.96
N ALA A 134 -59.39 8.50 -45.15
CA ALA A 134 -60.13 7.88 -46.25
C ALA A 134 -61.65 7.99 -46.05
N TRP A 135 -62.13 7.64 -44.86
CA TRP A 135 -63.54 7.75 -44.49
C TRP A 135 -64.06 9.19 -44.63
N THR A 136 -63.29 10.18 -44.19
CA THR A 136 -63.68 11.60 -44.29
C THR A 136 -63.85 12.04 -45.76
N ARG A 137 -62.97 11.56 -46.67
CA ARG A 137 -63.10 11.83 -48.11
C ARG A 137 -64.33 11.15 -48.71
N GLU A 138 -64.59 9.91 -48.34
CA GLU A 138 -65.79 9.18 -48.80
C GLU A 138 -67.08 9.87 -48.36
N MET A 139 -67.13 10.36 -47.12
CA MET A 139 -68.27 11.15 -46.62
C MET A 139 -68.46 12.43 -47.43
N GLN A 140 -67.40 13.17 -47.72
CA GLN A 140 -67.47 14.39 -48.54
C GLN A 140 -67.96 14.09 -49.96
N ASP A 141 -67.40 13.06 -50.61
CA ASP A 141 -67.82 12.64 -51.95
C ASP A 141 -69.30 12.22 -51.99
N SER A 142 -69.79 11.60 -50.92
CA SER A 142 -71.19 11.21 -50.76
C SER A 142 -72.10 12.44 -50.61
N GLU A 143 -71.72 13.41 -49.77
CA GLU A 143 -72.44 14.68 -49.60
C GLU A 143 -72.51 15.46 -50.91
N ASP A 144 -71.41 15.55 -51.65
CA ASP A 144 -71.34 16.24 -52.94
C ASP A 144 -72.28 15.58 -53.97
N LYS A 145 -72.26 14.24 -54.07
CA LYS A 145 -73.19 13.48 -54.94
C LYS A 145 -74.64 13.65 -54.54
N GLN A 146 -74.93 13.71 -53.24
CA GLN A 146 -76.29 13.97 -52.74
C GLN A 146 -76.74 15.39 -53.12
N GLY A 147 -75.87 16.39 -52.98
CA GLY A 147 -76.11 17.76 -53.43
C GLY A 147 -76.42 17.85 -54.92
N GLU A 148 -75.64 17.15 -55.76
CA GLU A 148 -75.92 17.06 -57.20
C GLU A 148 -77.27 16.41 -57.52
N CYS A 149 -77.63 15.34 -56.80
CA CYS A 149 -78.92 14.67 -56.97
C CYS A 149 -80.08 15.61 -56.63
N LEU A 150 -79.98 16.36 -55.52
CA LEU A 150 -80.99 17.33 -55.10
C LEU A 150 -81.14 18.46 -56.12
N LEU A 151 -80.03 18.99 -56.65
CA LEU A 151 -80.03 19.99 -57.73
C LEU A 151 -80.75 19.48 -58.99
N LYS A 152 -80.44 18.26 -59.44
CA LYS A 152 -81.12 17.64 -60.59
C LYS A 152 -82.61 17.47 -60.34
N TRP A 153 -82.99 17.05 -59.14
CA TRP A 153 -84.40 16.90 -58.76
C TRP A 153 -85.14 18.25 -58.77
N GLU A 154 -84.55 19.31 -58.24
CA GLU A 154 -85.12 20.66 -58.31
C GLU A 154 -85.28 21.15 -59.76
N GLN A 155 -84.30 20.90 -60.62
CA GLN A 155 -84.39 21.25 -62.04
C GLN A 155 -85.56 20.54 -62.72
N LEU A 156 -85.72 19.23 -62.49
CA LEU A 156 -86.86 18.47 -63.01
C LEU A 156 -88.19 19.01 -62.46
N ARG A 157 -88.27 19.30 -61.16
CA ARG A 157 -89.48 19.86 -60.54
C ARG A 157 -89.92 21.17 -61.19
N ARG A 158 -88.98 22.05 -61.57
CA ARG A 158 -89.27 23.31 -62.28
C ARG A 158 -89.73 23.12 -63.73
N LEU A 159 -89.39 21.98 -64.36
CA LEU A 159 -89.81 21.67 -65.72
C LEU A 159 -91.22 21.06 -65.79
N PHE A 160 -91.67 20.42 -64.70
CA PHE A 160 -92.94 19.67 -64.63
C PHE A 160 -93.99 20.30 -63.70
N CYS A 161 -93.76 21.51 -63.19
CA CYS A 161 -94.70 22.34 -62.45
C CYS A 161 -94.82 23.69 -63.14
#